data_AF-A0A317C7X1-F1
#
_entry.id   AF-A0A317C7X1-F1
#
_cell.length_a   1.000
_cell.length_b   1.000
_cell.length_c   1.000
_cell.angle_alpha   90.00
_cell.angle_beta   90.00
_cell.angle_gamma   90.00
#
_symmetry.space_group_name_H-M   'P 1'
#
loop_
_entity.id
_entity.type
_entity.pdbx_description
1 polymer ?
#
loop_
_entity_poly.entity_id
_entity_poly.type
_entity_poly.pdbx_seq_one_letter_code
_entity_poly.pdbx_strand_id
1 'polypeptide(L)'
;MDLIQTFAALISLAALFSYINHRFVKLPTTIGLLVISLLLSLALIGLGKLGFPLESYAQALLEEVDFNKALMQGMLSALLFAGALHVSLESLKEQRWLVAVLASVGVISSTFMVGFASFYVFEWFGLGIPLIYCLLFGSLISPTDPIAVLGILKHLGAPKSLETKIAGESLFNDGIAVVVFLVLLGIAGAGHDSEPVSVSSVMILFLQEAVGGVGFGLIAGYIVFRMLASIDNYQVEILLTLGLVFGGYALASALHISGPIFVVVAGLLIGNRGRKYAMSDKTREHLDDFWELIDEILNAILFVLIGLEVLVLSFDVTYIYAGLVMIPLTLTARFISVGIPVSIMKKHKTFTPKIIRILTWGGLRGGISIALALTLPVGESREALLVITYVVVIFSIIVQGLTIGKLVNPE
;
A
#
# COMPACT_ATOMS: atom_id res chain seq x y z
N MET A 1 -28.28 1.40 -0.65
CA MET A 1 -28.10 2.39 0.43
C MET A 1 -27.37 3.60 -0.14
N ASP A 2 -27.43 4.74 0.54
CA ASP A 2 -26.70 5.93 0.11
C ASP A 2 -25.21 5.78 0.49
N LEU A 3 -24.27 6.33 -0.30
CA LEU A 3 -22.81 6.26 -0.06
C LEU A 3 -22.44 6.64 1.40
N ILE A 4 -23.20 7.59 1.95
CA ILE A 4 -23.09 8.08 3.33
C ILE A 4 -23.34 6.95 4.35
N GLN A 5 -24.36 6.12 4.13
CA GLN A 5 -24.73 5.06 5.06
C GLN A 5 -23.65 3.97 5.11
N THR A 6 -23.07 3.64 3.96
CA THR A 6 -22.01 2.64 3.87
C THR A 6 -20.73 3.14 4.52
N PHE A 7 -20.36 4.40 4.26
CA PHE A 7 -19.23 5.04 4.94
C PHE A 7 -19.43 5.12 6.47
N ALA A 8 -20.63 5.48 6.93
CA ALA A 8 -20.97 5.49 8.34
C ALA A 8 -20.89 4.10 8.98
N ALA A 9 -21.33 3.06 8.27
CA ALA A 9 -21.22 1.67 8.73
C ALA A 9 -19.75 1.24 8.87
N LEU A 10 -18.91 1.52 7.87
CA LEU A 10 -17.48 1.20 7.90
C LEU A 10 -16.73 1.90 9.04
N ILE A 11 -16.97 3.20 9.24
CA ILE A 11 -16.40 3.93 10.37
C ILE A 11 -16.87 3.35 11.70
N SER A 12 -18.17 3.04 11.82
CA SER A 12 -18.72 2.46 13.05
C SER A 12 -18.12 1.10 13.37
N LEU A 13 -17.93 0.25 12.36
CA LEU A 13 -17.26 -1.04 12.49
C LEU A 13 -15.78 -0.87 12.84
N ALA A 14 -15.05 0.03 12.17
CA ALA A 14 -13.66 0.33 12.48
C ALA A 14 -13.48 0.81 13.93
N ALA A 15 -14.35 1.70 14.40
CA ALA A 15 -14.34 2.17 15.79
C ALA A 15 -14.63 1.03 16.78
N LEU A 16 -15.65 0.21 16.50
CA LEU A 16 -16.00 -0.93 17.34
C LEU A 16 -14.87 -1.96 17.41
N PHE A 17 -14.27 -2.32 16.27
CA PHE A 17 -13.19 -3.31 16.21
C PHE A 17 -11.91 -2.76 16.82
N SER A 18 -11.63 -1.47 16.65
CA SER A 18 -10.53 -0.80 17.35
C SER A 18 -10.72 -0.85 18.88
N TYR A 19 -11.93 -0.58 19.37
CA TYR A 19 -12.26 -0.71 20.80
C TYR A 19 -12.10 -2.15 21.29
N ILE A 20 -12.64 -3.14 20.56
CA ILE A 20 -12.53 -4.56 20.92
C ILE A 20 -11.06 -5.00 20.95
N ASN A 21 -10.28 -4.61 19.95
CA ASN A 21 -8.86 -4.92 19.88
C ASN A 21 -8.12 -4.29 21.07
N HIS A 22 -8.30 -2.99 21.31
CA HIS A 22 -7.62 -2.28 22.38
C HIS A 22 -7.97 -2.84 23.76
N ARG A 23 -9.24 -3.21 23.98
CA ARG A 23 -9.71 -3.69 25.29
C ARG A 23 -9.40 -5.16 25.54
N PHE A 24 -9.59 -6.04 24.55
CA PHE A 24 -9.61 -7.49 24.74
C PHE A 24 -8.49 -8.23 24.01
N VAL A 25 -8.27 -7.94 22.72
CA VAL A 25 -7.37 -8.75 21.85
C VAL A 25 -5.90 -8.33 21.97
N LYS A 26 -5.64 -7.03 22.13
CA LYS A 26 -4.32 -6.40 22.33
C LYS A 26 -3.27 -6.73 21.26
N LEU A 27 -3.71 -6.91 20.02
CA LEU A 27 -2.81 -7.01 18.87
C LEU A 27 -2.42 -5.61 18.36
N PRO A 28 -1.33 -5.48 17.58
CA PRO A 28 -1.06 -4.25 16.82
C PRO A 28 -2.32 -3.85 16.05
N THR A 29 -2.70 -2.57 16.13
CA THR A 29 -4.03 -2.06 15.75
C THR A 29 -4.51 -2.61 14.40
N THR A 30 -3.74 -2.39 13.33
CA THR A 30 -4.09 -2.84 11.97
C THR A 30 -4.28 -4.36 11.87
N ILE A 31 -3.40 -5.16 12.48
CA ILE A 31 -3.53 -6.63 12.53
C ILE A 31 -4.78 -7.04 13.32
N GLY A 32 -5.02 -6.40 14.45
CA GLY A 32 -6.18 -6.67 15.30
C GLY A 32 -7.50 -6.41 14.60
N LEU A 33 -7.63 -5.26 13.92
CA LEU A 33 -8.83 -4.94 13.13
C LEU A 33 -9.06 -5.98 12.02
N LEU A 34 -8.02 -6.36 11.29
CA LEU A 34 -8.14 -7.38 10.25
C LEU A 34 -8.60 -8.72 10.80
N VAL A 35 -8.00 -9.19 11.89
CA VAL A 35 -8.35 -10.47 12.52
C VAL A 35 -9.80 -10.45 13.01
N ILE A 36 -10.24 -9.37 13.65
CA ILE A 36 -11.62 -9.23 14.13
C ILE A 36 -12.60 -9.21 12.94
N SER A 37 -12.31 -8.44 11.89
CA SER A 37 -13.12 -8.42 10.67
C SER A 37 -13.21 -9.78 10.00
N LEU A 38 -12.08 -10.50 9.87
CA LEU A 38 -12.05 -11.85 9.31
C LEU A 38 -12.89 -12.83 10.13
N LEU A 39 -12.77 -12.79 11.46
CA LEU A 39 -13.56 -13.65 12.34
C LEU A 39 -15.05 -13.35 12.22
N LEU A 40 -15.42 -12.06 12.11
CA LEU A 40 -16.81 -11.67 11.85
C LEU A 40 -17.29 -12.21 10.50
N SER A 41 -16.52 -12.02 9.43
CA SER A 41 -16.86 -12.51 8.09
C SER A 41 -17.06 -14.02 8.07
N LEU A 42 -16.15 -14.79 8.68
CA LEU A 42 -16.26 -16.24 8.79
C LEU A 42 -17.47 -16.66 9.64
N ALA A 43 -17.78 -15.93 10.71
CA ALA A 43 -18.97 -16.19 11.53
C ALA A 43 -20.27 -15.94 10.75
N LEU A 44 -20.33 -14.87 9.94
CA LEU A 44 -21.48 -14.59 9.07
C LEU A 44 -21.67 -15.69 8.02
N ILE A 45 -20.59 -16.12 7.37
CA ILE A 45 -20.63 -17.25 6.40
C ILE A 45 -21.08 -18.55 7.09
N GLY A 46 -20.58 -18.81 8.30
CA GLY A 46 -20.97 -19.97 9.09
C GLY A 46 -22.46 -19.96 9.46
N LEU A 47 -22.99 -18.79 9.84
CA LEU A 47 -24.42 -18.60 10.15
C LEU A 47 -25.30 -18.72 8.90
N GLY A 48 -24.82 -18.25 7.74
CA GLY A 48 -25.47 -18.45 6.43
C GLY A 48 -25.74 -19.93 6.16
N LYS A 49 -24.72 -20.78 6.36
CA LYS A 49 -24.84 -22.24 6.23
C LYS A 49 -25.79 -22.89 7.24
N LEU A 50 -26.02 -22.25 8.39
CA LEU A 50 -26.98 -22.70 9.41
C LEU A 50 -28.42 -22.21 9.16
N GLY A 51 -28.66 -21.50 8.04
CA GLY A 51 -29.99 -21.05 7.62
C GLY A 51 -30.33 -19.61 8.02
N PHE A 52 -29.38 -18.84 8.56
CA PHE A 52 -29.54 -17.41 8.81
C PHE A 52 -28.77 -16.60 7.75
N PRO A 53 -29.42 -16.09 6.68
CA PRO A 53 -28.75 -15.43 5.58
C PRO A 53 -28.34 -13.99 5.94
N LEU A 54 -27.59 -13.82 7.04
CA LEU A 54 -27.03 -12.53 7.44
C LEU A 54 -25.85 -12.13 6.55
N GLU A 55 -25.20 -13.09 5.91
CA GLU A 55 -24.12 -12.86 4.94
C GLU A 55 -24.59 -12.07 3.72
N SER A 56 -25.81 -12.30 3.22
CA SER A 56 -26.32 -11.63 2.01
C SER A 56 -26.61 -10.14 2.26
N TYR A 57 -27.05 -9.78 3.47
CA TYR A 57 -27.17 -8.38 3.87
C TYR A 57 -25.81 -7.70 3.95
N ALA A 58 -24.80 -8.38 4.49
CA ALA A 58 -23.44 -7.84 4.57
C ALA A 58 -22.78 -7.74 3.18
N GLN A 59 -22.99 -8.71 2.29
CA GLN A 59 -22.54 -8.67 0.89
C GLN A 59 -23.18 -7.51 0.14
N ALA A 60 -24.50 -7.32 0.27
CA ALA A 60 -25.20 -6.21 -0.38
C ALA A 60 -24.67 -4.84 0.07
N LEU A 61 -24.26 -4.71 1.34
CA LEU A 61 -23.61 -3.49 1.83
C LEU A 61 -22.22 -3.27 1.22
N LEU A 62 -21.46 -4.34 0.98
CA LEU A 62 -20.10 -4.28 0.45
C LEU A 62 -20.06 -4.07 -1.05
N GLU A 63 -20.97 -4.69 -1.81
CA GLU A 63 -21.07 -4.49 -3.27
C GLU A 63 -21.39 -3.05 -3.65
N GLU A 64 -22.03 -2.28 -2.76
CA GLU A 64 -22.24 -0.85 -2.94
C GLU A 64 -20.97 -0.02 -2.70
N VAL A 65 -19.96 -0.56 -2.01
CA VAL A 65 -18.65 0.06 -1.88
C VAL A 65 -17.82 -0.32 -3.09
N ASP A 66 -17.58 0.65 -3.97
CA ASP A 66 -16.48 0.52 -4.92
C ASP A 66 -15.14 0.64 -4.15
N PHE A 67 -14.68 -0.49 -3.60
CA PHE A 67 -13.44 -0.55 -2.81
C PHE A 67 -12.26 -0.02 -3.61
N ASN A 68 -12.21 -0.34 -4.91
CA ASN A 68 -11.16 0.14 -5.78
C ASN A 68 -11.14 1.66 -5.83
N LYS A 69 -12.30 2.28 -6.10
CA LYS A 69 -12.42 3.73 -6.19
C LYS A 69 -12.16 4.41 -4.84
N ALA A 70 -12.75 3.89 -3.76
CA ALA A 70 -12.56 4.43 -2.41
C ALA A 70 -11.08 4.45 -2.03
N LEU A 71 -10.37 3.34 -2.26
CA LEU A 71 -8.96 3.21 -1.93
C LEU A 71 -8.06 3.99 -2.90
N MET A 72 -8.16 3.76 -4.21
CA MET A 72 -7.22 4.33 -5.19
C MET A 72 -7.42 5.83 -5.44
N GLN A 73 -8.65 6.34 -5.37
CA GLN A 73 -8.93 7.76 -5.64
C GLN A 73 -9.04 8.60 -4.36
N GLY A 74 -9.48 8.00 -3.26
CA GLY A 74 -9.61 8.67 -1.98
C GLY A 74 -8.44 8.39 -1.05
N MET A 75 -8.45 7.20 -0.44
CA MET A 75 -7.61 6.88 0.72
C MET A 75 -6.11 6.88 0.41
N LEU A 76 -5.70 6.34 -0.74
CA LEU A 76 -4.30 6.20 -1.13
C LEU A 76 -3.57 7.54 -1.14
N SER A 77 -4.21 8.59 -1.65
CA SER A 77 -3.62 9.93 -1.65
C SER A 77 -3.37 10.44 -0.22
N ALA A 78 -4.33 10.28 0.68
CA ALA A 78 -4.15 10.70 2.07
C ALA A 78 -3.13 9.83 2.82
N LEU A 79 -3.15 8.50 2.65
CA LEU A 79 -2.20 7.57 3.27
C LEU A 79 -0.76 7.85 2.83
N LEU A 80 -0.53 8.02 1.53
CA LEU A 80 0.81 8.34 1.00
C LEU A 80 1.29 9.73 1.45
N PHE A 81 0.39 10.71 1.53
CA PHE A 81 0.75 12.03 2.02
C PHE A 81 1.14 11.99 3.50
N ALA A 82 0.32 11.36 4.33
CA ALA A 82 0.56 11.23 5.76
C ALA A 82 1.87 10.47 6.02
N GLY A 83 2.10 9.36 5.30
CA GLY A 83 3.37 8.63 5.36
C GLY A 83 4.56 9.49 4.96
N ALA A 84 4.45 10.26 3.86
CA ALA A 84 5.51 11.16 3.39
C ALA A 84 5.80 12.32 4.35
N LEU A 85 4.76 12.86 5.00
CA LEU A 85 4.86 14.00 5.90
C LEU A 85 5.78 13.70 7.10
N HIS A 86 5.77 12.46 7.58
CA HIS A 86 6.56 12.01 8.74
C HIS A 86 8.00 11.57 8.38
N VAL A 87 8.32 11.42 7.09
CA VAL A 87 9.66 11.00 6.67
C VAL A 87 10.62 12.18 6.65
N SER A 88 11.64 12.11 7.52
CA SER A 88 12.70 13.12 7.54
C SER A 88 13.63 12.99 6.32
N LEU A 89 13.73 14.05 5.50
CA LEU A 89 14.63 14.12 4.34
C LEU A 89 16.10 14.04 4.73
N GLU A 90 16.47 14.53 5.92
CA GLU A 90 17.84 14.47 6.43
C GLU A 90 18.27 13.01 6.66
N SER A 91 17.49 12.24 7.42
CA SER A 91 17.75 10.80 7.62
C SER A 91 17.60 9.99 6.33
N LEU A 92 16.65 10.35 5.46
CA LEU A 92 16.48 9.72 4.15
C LEU A 92 17.71 9.94 3.26
N LYS A 93 18.32 11.14 3.30
CA LYS A 93 19.52 11.48 2.53
C LYS A 93 20.71 10.60 2.91
N GLU A 94 20.84 10.21 4.18
CA GLU A 94 21.88 9.28 4.64
C GLU A 94 21.72 7.86 4.05
N GLN A 95 20.46 7.45 3.84
CA GLN A 95 20.08 6.12 3.34
C GLN A 95 19.66 6.12 1.85
N ARG A 96 19.80 7.26 1.15
CA ARG A 96 19.23 7.52 -0.18
C ARG A 96 19.51 6.45 -1.21
N TRP A 97 20.74 5.93 -1.25
CA TRP A 97 21.13 4.92 -2.23
C TRP A 97 20.46 3.58 -1.98
N LEU A 98 20.31 3.20 -0.71
CA LEU A 98 19.65 1.95 -0.37
C LEU A 98 18.16 2.06 -0.69
N VAL A 99 17.51 3.12 -0.21
CA VAL A 99 16.08 3.36 -0.44
C VAL A 99 15.78 3.44 -1.94
N ALA A 100 16.56 4.22 -2.70
CA ALA A 100 16.35 4.36 -4.14
C ALA A 100 16.49 3.02 -4.87
N VAL A 101 17.53 2.22 -4.56
CA VAL A 101 17.74 0.93 -5.23
C VAL A 101 16.64 -0.08 -4.85
N LEU A 102 16.25 -0.15 -3.58
CA LEU A 102 15.20 -1.08 -3.15
C LEU A 102 13.82 -0.69 -3.70
N ALA A 103 13.46 0.60 -3.65
CA ALA A 103 12.17 1.09 -4.13
C ALA A 103 12.05 1.05 -5.67
N SER A 104 13.15 1.11 -6.42
CA SER A 104 13.14 1.02 -7.89
C SER A 104 13.51 -0.37 -8.39
N VAL A 105 14.80 -0.70 -8.40
CA VAL A 105 15.33 -1.98 -8.91
C VAL A 105 14.75 -3.15 -8.13
N GLY A 106 14.59 -3.02 -6.81
CA GLY A 106 13.98 -4.06 -5.98
C GLY A 106 12.53 -4.36 -6.36
N VAL A 107 11.71 -3.33 -6.59
CA VAL A 107 10.32 -3.48 -7.05
C VAL A 107 10.26 -4.06 -8.45
N ILE A 108 11.01 -3.49 -9.41
CA ILE A 108 10.99 -3.94 -10.80
C ILE A 108 11.45 -5.39 -10.90
N SER A 109 12.55 -5.75 -10.23
CA SER A 109 13.03 -7.14 -10.22
C SER A 109 12.04 -8.07 -9.55
N SER A 110 11.44 -7.67 -8.41
CA SER A 110 10.39 -8.45 -7.74
C SER A 110 9.19 -8.67 -8.64
N THR A 111 8.72 -7.64 -9.36
CA THR A 111 7.62 -7.72 -10.32
C THR A 111 7.87 -8.80 -11.37
N PHE A 112 9.03 -8.76 -12.04
CA PHE A 112 9.35 -9.75 -13.06
C PHE A 112 9.54 -11.15 -12.45
N MET A 113 10.26 -11.26 -11.35
CA MET A 113 10.48 -12.56 -10.69
C MET A 113 9.17 -13.22 -10.27
N VAL A 114 8.29 -12.47 -9.60
CA VAL A 114 6.99 -12.97 -9.17
C VAL A 114 6.10 -13.24 -10.37
N GLY A 115 6.09 -12.37 -11.39
CA GLY A 115 5.24 -12.57 -12.57
C GLY A 115 5.65 -13.76 -13.44
N PHE A 116 6.94 -14.01 -13.62
CA PHE A 116 7.38 -15.23 -14.30
C PHE A 116 7.13 -16.48 -13.45
N ALA A 117 7.38 -16.41 -12.14
CA ALA A 117 7.10 -17.54 -11.25
C ALA A 117 5.61 -17.88 -11.20
N SER A 118 4.74 -16.87 -11.12
CA SER A 118 3.30 -17.05 -11.06
C SER A 118 2.74 -17.61 -12.36
N PHE A 119 3.30 -17.24 -13.53
CA PHE A 119 2.93 -17.84 -14.81
C PHE A 119 3.06 -19.38 -14.78
N TYR A 120 4.23 -19.89 -14.37
CA TYR A 120 4.45 -21.34 -14.29
C TYR A 120 3.58 -22.02 -13.21
N VAL A 121 3.36 -21.35 -12.07
CA VAL A 121 2.49 -21.88 -11.01
C VAL A 121 1.04 -21.97 -11.51
N PHE A 122 0.53 -20.91 -12.12
CA PHE A 122 -0.85 -20.86 -12.58
C PHE A 122 -1.10 -21.83 -13.73
N GLU A 123 -0.12 -22.04 -14.61
CA GLU A 123 -0.17 -23.09 -15.62
C GLU A 123 -0.20 -24.49 -14.98
N TRP A 124 0.60 -24.73 -13.94
CA TRP A 124 0.60 -26.01 -13.21
C TRP A 124 -0.73 -26.30 -12.53
N PHE A 125 -1.43 -25.28 -12.03
CA PHE A 125 -2.78 -25.39 -11.48
C PHE A 125 -3.90 -25.37 -12.54
N GLY A 126 -3.57 -25.27 -13.84
CA GLY A 126 -4.55 -25.27 -14.92
C GLY A 126 -5.37 -23.98 -15.06
N LEU A 127 -4.91 -22.86 -14.50
CA LEU A 127 -5.64 -21.59 -14.47
C LEU A 127 -5.54 -20.80 -15.79
N GLY A 128 -4.60 -21.13 -16.68
CA GLY A 128 -4.50 -20.52 -18.02
C GLY A 128 -4.28 -19.01 -18.03
N ILE A 129 -3.76 -18.41 -16.95
CA ILE A 129 -3.62 -16.95 -16.82
C ILE A 129 -2.52 -16.44 -17.76
N PRO A 130 -2.80 -15.47 -18.64
CA PRO A 130 -1.80 -14.94 -19.56
C PRO A 130 -0.61 -14.30 -18.83
N LEU A 131 0.58 -14.36 -19.41
CA LEU A 131 1.80 -13.81 -18.81
C LEU A 131 1.66 -12.32 -18.43
N ILE A 132 0.94 -11.52 -19.20
CA ILE A 132 0.73 -10.09 -18.88
C ILE A 132 -0.04 -9.91 -17.55
N TYR A 133 -1.04 -10.75 -17.28
CA TYR A 133 -1.77 -10.76 -16.01
C TYR A 133 -0.89 -11.28 -14.86
N CYS A 134 0.01 -12.20 -15.15
CA CYS A 134 1.01 -12.66 -14.18
C CYS A 134 2.01 -11.55 -13.82
N LEU A 135 2.46 -10.75 -14.79
CA LEU A 135 3.30 -9.57 -14.56
C LEU A 135 2.55 -8.48 -13.78
N LEU A 136 1.26 -8.26 -14.09
CA LEU A 136 0.37 -7.39 -13.30
C LEU A 136 0.25 -7.87 -11.86
N PHE A 137 0.11 -9.18 -11.65
CA PHE A 137 0.14 -9.78 -10.32
C PHE A 137 1.48 -9.55 -9.61
N GLY A 138 2.59 -9.67 -10.35
CA GLY A 138 3.92 -9.35 -9.83
C GLY A 138 4.04 -7.89 -9.37
N SER A 139 3.48 -6.94 -10.13
CA SER A 139 3.58 -5.52 -9.78
C SER A 139 2.68 -5.14 -8.61
N LEU A 140 1.47 -5.69 -8.51
CA LEU A 140 0.56 -5.40 -7.40
C LEU A 140 1.01 -6.01 -6.06
N ILE A 141 1.77 -7.12 -6.06
CA ILE A 141 2.20 -7.81 -4.82
C ILE A 141 3.63 -7.45 -4.37
N SER A 142 4.39 -6.79 -5.23
CA SER A 142 5.73 -6.30 -4.91
C SER A 142 5.79 -5.11 -3.94
N PRO A 143 4.84 -4.15 -3.91
CA PRO A 143 4.88 -3.08 -2.92
C PRO A 143 4.67 -3.60 -1.50
N THR A 144 5.15 -2.83 -0.53
CA THR A 144 5.13 -3.22 0.89
C THR A 144 4.54 -2.14 1.77
N ASP A 145 3.71 -2.55 2.71
CA ASP A 145 3.05 -1.71 3.70
C ASP A 145 3.97 -1.46 4.92
N PRO A 146 4.41 -0.21 5.12
CA PRO A 146 5.28 0.13 6.24
C PRO A 146 4.49 0.24 7.55
N ILE A 147 3.18 0.50 7.51
CA ILE A 147 2.39 0.96 8.65
C ILE A 147 2.24 -0.16 9.67
N ALA A 148 1.85 -1.35 9.19
CA ALA A 148 1.73 -2.53 10.03
C ALA A 148 3.06 -2.94 10.70
N VAL A 149 4.20 -2.61 10.08
CA VAL A 149 5.54 -2.97 10.59
C VAL A 149 6.07 -1.92 11.54
N LEU A 150 5.95 -0.65 11.18
CA LEU A 150 6.48 0.47 11.94
C LEU A 150 5.85 0.56 13.33
N GLY A 151 4.55 0.26 13.46
CA GLY A 151 3.90 0.18 14.78
C GLY A 151 4.57 -0.83 15.71
N ILE A 152 4.95 -2.00 15.17
CA ILE A 152 5.64 -3.05 15.93
C ILE A 152 7.09 -2.66 16.23
N LEU A 153 7.81 -2.10 15.24
CA LEU A 153 9.20 -1.70 15.40
C LEU A 153 9.40 -0.58 16.42
N LYS A 154 8.51 0.43 16.42
CA LYS A 154 8.52 1.52 17.40
C LYS A 154 8.35 0.98 18.82
N HIS A 155 7.42 0.04 19.01
CA HIS A 155 7.17 -0.59 20.32
C HIS A 155 8.38 -1.39 20.83
N LEU A 156 9.15 -1.99 19.92
CA LEU A 156 10.34 -2.77 20.24
C LEU A 156 11.63 -1.93 20.36
N GLY A 157 11.54 -0.60 20.22
CA GLY A 157 12.72 0.27 20.31
C GLY A 157 13.72 0.07 19.17
N ALA A 158 13.26 -0.26 17.97
CA ALA A 158 14.12 -0.46 16.82
C ALA A 158 14.95 0.80 16.50
N PRO A 159 16.16 0.67 15.93
CA PRO A 159 16.96 1.84 15.57
C PRO A 159 16.22 2.72 14.54
N LYS A 160 16.18 4.04 14.77
CA LYS A 160 15.57 5.01 13.83
C LYS A 160 16.04 4.87 12.37
N SER A 161 17.28 4.42 12.17
CA SER A 161 17.83 4.16 10.84
C SER A 161 17.16 2.98 10.12
N LEU A 162 16.65 1.98 10.85
CA LEU A 162 15.88 0.87 10.30
C LEU A 162 14.45 1.33 9.96
N GLU A 163 13.82 2.08 10.86
CA GLU A 163 12.51 2.68 10.62
C GLU A 163 12.52 3.55 9.36
N THR A 164 13.53 4.43 9.22
CA THR A 164 13.68 5.31 8.05
C THR A 164 13.88 4.51 6.76
N LYS A 165 14.61 3.38 6.81
CA LYS A 165 14.82 2.52 5.63
C LYS A 165 13.53 1.85 5.19
N ILE A 166 12.75 1.31 6.13
CA ILE A 166 11.49 0.63 5.85
C ILE A 166 10.45 1.66 5.37
N ALA A 167 10.27 2.75 6.13
CA ALA A 167 9.35 3.83 5.77
C ALA A 167 9.68 4.42 4.39
N GLY A 168 10.96 4.75 4.16
CA GLY A 168 11.41 5.31 2.90
C GLY A 168 11.24 4.33 1.73
N GLU A 169 11.61 3.07 1.89
CA GLU A 169 11.47 2.06 0.84
C GLU A 169 10.00 1.85 0.46
N SER A 170 9.14 1.60 1.44
CA SER A 170 7.70 1.44 1.22
C SER A 170 7.05 2.66 0.56
N LEU A 171 7.35 3.87 1.04
CA LEU A 171 6.74 5.10 0.53
C LEU A 171 6.97 5.29 -0.98
N PHE A 172 8.19 5.02 -1.46
CA PHE A 172 8.49 5.12 -2.89
C PHE A 172 8.07 3.86 -3.66
N ASN A 173 8.07 2.69 -3.02
CA ASN A 173 7.70 1.45 -3.69
C ASN A 173 6.22 1.44 -4.09
N ASP A 174 5.32 2.01 -3.28
CA ASP A 174 3.90 2.09 -3.60
C ASP A 174 3.68 2.92 -4.87
N GLY A 175 4.33 4.08 -4.96
CA GLY A 175 4.27 4.94 -6.14
C GLY A 175 4.83 4.27 -7.39
N ILE A 176 6.00 3.61 -7.28
CA ILE A 176 6.63 2.93 -8.42
C ILE A 176 5.81 1.70 -8.85
N ALA A 177 5.29 0.92 -7.90
CA ALA A 177 4.47 -0.25 -8.19
C ALA A 177 3.19 0.10 -8.93
N VAL A 178 2.51 1.18 -8.53
CA VAL A 178 1.31 1.68 -9.23
C VAL A 178 1.66 2.10 -10.66
N VAL A 179 2.76 2.81 -10.90
CA VAL A 179 3.18 3.20 -12.26
C VAL A 179 3.49 1.96 -13.10
N VAL A 180 4.26 1.00 -12.57
CA VAL A 180 4.56 -0.25 -13.28
C VAL A 180 3.27 -1.02 -13.59
N PHE A 181 2.32 -1.06 -12.64
CA PHE A 181 1.02 -1.69 -12.83
C PHE A 181 0.21 -1.01 -13.95
N LEU A 182 0.06 0.31 -13.94
CA LEU A 182 -0.71 1.05 -14.95
C LEU A 182 -0.11 0.88 -16.35
N VAL A 183 1.22 0.91 -16.45
CA VAL A 183 1.94 0.66 -17.70
C VAL A 183 1.68 -0.77 -18.22
N LEU A 184 1.76 -1.79 -17.36
CA LEU A 184 1.45 -3.18 -17.72
C LEU A 184 -0.03 -3.36 -18.08
N LEU A 185 -0.93 -2.61 -17.43
CA LEU A 185 -2.37 -2.68 -17.68
C LEU A 185 -2.72 -2.06 -19.04
N GLY A 186 -2.05 -0.97 -19.41
CA GLY A 186 -2.10 -0.40 -20.76
C GLY A 186 -1.63 -1.39 -21.82
N ILE A 187 -0.50 -2.07 -21.59
CA ILE A 187 0.02 -3.12 -22.49
C ILE A 187 -0.96 -4.29 -22.62
N ALA A 188 -1.69 -4.64 -21.56
CA ALA A 188 -2.69 -5.70 -21.59
C ALA A 188 -3.91 -5.38 -22.49
N GLY A 189 -3.99 -4.18 -23.09
CA GLY A 189 -5.12 -3.74 -23.91
C GLY A 189 -6.37 -3.39 -23.09
N ALA A 190 -6.22 -3.30 -21.77
CA ALA A 190 -7.27 -2.90 -20.82
C ALA A 190 -7.27 -1.40 -20.52
N GLY A 191 -6.19 -0.69 -20.89
CA GLY A 191 -6.14 0.77 -20.96
C GLY A 191 -6.60 1.24 -22.34
N HIS A 192 -7.37 2.33 -22.39
CA HIS A 192 -7.88 2.92 -23.62
C HIS A 192 -6.75 3.05 -24.68
N ASP A 193 -7.03 2.51 -25.87
CA ASP A 193 -6.28 2.56 -27.13
C ASP A 193 -5.52 1.29 -27.57
N SER A 194 -6.09 0.70 -28.62
CA SER A 194 -5.76 -0.57 -29.28
C SER A 194 -4.56 -0.44 -30.25
N GLU A 195 -3.47 0.18 -29.83
CA GLU A 195 -2.24 0.23 -30.65
C GLU A 195 -1.17 -0.73 -30.11
N PRO A 196 -0.39 -1.40 -30.99
CA PRO A 196 0.70 -2.27 -30.55
C PRO A 196 1.72 -1.45 -29.76
N VAL A 197 1.76 -1.71 -28.45
CA VAL A 197 2.63 -0.95 -27.54
C VAL A 197 4.10 -1.34 -27.78
N SER A 198 4.83 -0.46 -28.46
CA SER A 198 6.28 -0.56 -28.61
C SER A 198 6.98 -0.41 -27.25
N VAL A 199 8.12 -1.08 -27.05
CA VAL A 199 8.99 -0.87 -25.88
C VAL A 199 9.34 0.62 -25.71
N SER A 200 9.42 1.38 -26.80
CA SER A 200 9.64 2.82 -26.77
C SER A 200 8.46 3.60 -26.19
N SER A 201 7.21 3.23 -26.51
CA SER A 201 6.02 3.90 -25.96
C SER A 201 5.83 3.57 -24.48
N VAL A 202 6.13 2.33 -24.06
CA VAL A 202 6.19 1.93 -22.64
C VAL A 202 7.16 2.81 -21.85
N MET A 203 8.39 2.99 -22.36
CA MET A 203 9.38 3.82 -21.70
C MET A 203 8.97 5.29 -21.63
N ILE A 204 8.37 5.83 -22.69
CA ILE A 204 7.88 7.22 -22.72
C ILE A 204 6.75 7.40 -21.70
N LEU A 205 5.78 6.48 -21.65
CA LEU A 205 4.66 6.52 -20.70
C LEU A 205 5.16 6.46 -19.25
N PHE A 206 6.05 5.51 -18.96
CA PHE A 206 6.66 5.39 -17.64
C PHE A 206 7.39 6.69 -17.24
N LEU A 207 8.17 7.26 -18.15
CA LEU A 207 8.92 8.49 -17.90
C LEU A 207 7.98 9.69 -17.72
N GLN A 208 6.92 9.79 -18.52
CA GLN A 208 5.89 10.82 -18.40
C GLN A 208 5.18 10.73 -17.04
N GLU A 209 4.74 9.54 -16.64
CA GLU A 209 4.05 9.36 -15.37
C GLU A 209 4.96 9.65 -14.17
N ALA A 210 6.16 9.09 -14.17
CA ALA A 210 7.09 9.23 -13.04
C ALA A 210 7.68 10.64 -12.96
N VAL A 211 8.25 11.17 -14.04
CA VAL A 211 8.87 12.51 -14.05
C VAL A 211 7.80 13.59 -13.96
N GLY A 212 6.65 13.40 -14.63
CA GLY A 212 5.50 14.31 -14.51
C GLY A 212 4.97 14.39 -13.09
N GLY A 213 4.80 13.25 -12.42
CA GLY A 213 4.42 13.20 -11.00
C GLY A 213 5.42 13.93 -10.10
N VAL A 214 6.73 13.70 -10.27
CA VAL A 214 7.78 14.41 -9.51
C VAL A 214 7.74 15.91 -9.78
N GLY A 215 7.72 16.32 -11.05
CA GLY A 215 7.74 17.73 -11.44
C GLY A 215 6.52 18.48 -10.92
N PHE A 216 5.33 17.92 -11.11
CA PHE A 216 4.09 18.49 -10.62
C PHE A 216 4.05 18.54 -9.08
N GLY A 217 4.52 17.49 -8.40
CA GLY A 217 4.63 17.44 -6.94
C GLY A 217 5.52 18.53 -6.36
N LEU A 218 6.67 18.79 -7.02
CA LEU A 218 7.55 19.89 -6.64
C LEU A 218 6.91 21.25 -6.88
N ILE A 219 6.25 21.45 -8.03
CA ILE A 219 5.62 22.74 -8.37
C ILE A 219 4.45 23.06 -7.44
N ALA A 220 3.45 22.17 -7.36
CA ALA A 220 2.27 22.39 -6.53
C ALA A 220 2.62 22.38 -5.05
N GLY A 221 3.52 21.48 -4.61
CA GLY A 221 4.04 21.48 -3.24
C GLY A 221 4.77 22.77 -2.89
N TYR A 222 5.56 23.33 -3.81
CA TYR A 222 6.22 24.63 -3.62
C TYR A 222 5.22 25.80 -3.57
N ILE A 223 4.19 25.79 -4.41
CA ILE A 223 3.11 26.80 -4.36
C ILE A 223 2.43 26.77 -3.00
N VAL A 224 2.01 25.60 -2.53
CA VAL A 224 1.36 25.46 -1.22
C VAL A 224 2.33 25.80 -0.10
N PHE A 225 3.60 25.41 -0.18
CA PHE A 225 4.64 25.85 0.75
C PHE A 225 4.72 27.38 0.88
N ARG A 226 4.64 28.11 -0.24
CA ARG A 226 4.65 29.58 -0.23
C ARG A 226 3.37 30.16 0.36
N MET A 227 2.22 29.52 0.14
CA MET A 227 0.95 29.92 0.74
C MET A 227 0.95 29.71 2.26
N LEU A 228 1.45 28.56 2.72
CA LEU A 228 1.64 28.26 4.13
C LEU A 228 2.56 29.31 4.79
N ALA A 229 3.69 29.63 4.16
CA ALA A 229 4.63 30.63 4.68
C ALA A 229 4.06 32.06 4.76
N SER A 230 2.91 32.32 4.14
CA SER A 230 2.27 33.64 4.11
C SER A 230 1.12 33.79 5.12
N ILE A 231 0.77 32.72 5.83
CA ILE A 231 -0.38 32.64 6.73
C ILE A 231 0.08 32.04 8.06
N ASP A 232 -0.51 32.44 9.18
CA ASP A 232 -0.31 31.81 10.49
C ASP A 232 -1.69 31.47 11.09
N ASN A 233 -2.32 30.46 10.49
CA ASN A 233 -3.66 30.01 10.83
C ASN A 233 -3.76 28.51 10.53
N TYR A 234 -3.65 27.70 11.58
CA TYR A 234 -3.56 26.26 11.45
C TYR A 234 -4.76 25.63 10.70
N GLN A 235 -5.98 26.19 10.81
CA GLN A 235 -7.13 25.65 10.09
C GLN A 235 -7.00 25.84 8.59
N VAL A 236 -6.58 27.03 8.15
CA VAL A 236 -6.35 27.33 6.73
C VAL A 236 -5.17 26.51 6.21
N GLU A 237 -4.11 26.38 7.01
CA GLU A 237 -2.93 25.58 6.64
C GLU A 237 -3.27 24.09 6.46
N ILE A 238 -4.05 23.50 7.38
CA ILE A 238 -4.57 22.13 7.22
C ILE A 238 -5.43 22.03 5.95
N LEU A 239 -6.34 22.99 5.71
CA LEU A 239 -7.17 23.00 4.51
C LEU A 239 -6.34 23.09 3.22
N LEU A 240 -5.26 23.86 3.21
CA LEU A 240 -4.32 23.93 2.08
C LEU A 240 -3.64 22.57 1.84
N THR A 241 -3.25 21.85 2.88
CA THR A 241 -2.69 20.50 2.72
C THR A 241 -3.73 19.49 2.22
N LEU A 242 -4.98 19.54 2.70
CA LEU A 242 -6.07 18.72 2.17
C LEU A 242 -6.33 19.03 0.69
N GLY A 243 -6.35 20.31 0.31
CA GLY A 243 -6.48 20.74 -1.08
C GLY A 243 -5.33 20.26 -1.97
N LEU A 244 -4.09 20.28 -1.45
CA LEU A 244 -2.92 19.75 -2.14
C LEU A 244 -3.04 18.25 -2.39
N VAL A 245 -3.49 17.49 -1.40
CA VAL A 245 -3.64 16.04 -1.49
C VAL A 245 -4.77 15.68 -2.45
N PHE A 246 -6.01 16.03 -2.12
CA PHE A 246 -7.17 15.58 -2.90
C PHE A 246 -7.31 16.32 -4.23
N GLY A 247 -7.21 17.65 -4.20
CA GLY A 247 -7.30 18.48 -5.41
C GLY A 247 -6.10 18.28 -6.34
N GLY A 248 -4.89 18.21 -5.77
CA GLY A 248 -3.68 17.93 -6.55
C GLY A 248 -3.67 16.52 -7.14
N TYR A 249 -4.11 15.50 -6.40
CA TYR A 249 -4.17 14.12 -6.92
C TYR A 249 -5.20 13.99 -8.05
N ALA A 250 -6.37 14.62 -7.91
CA ALA A 250 -7.37 14.67 -8.97
C ALA A 250 -6.84 15.38 -10.23
N LEU A 251 -6.13 16.50 -10.06
CA LEU A 251 -5.52 17.23 -11.18
C LEU A 251 -4.37 16.43 -11.82
N ALA A 252 -3.54 15.75 -11.03
CA ALA A 252 -2.49 14.85 -11.53
C ALA A 252 -3.10 13.73 -12.40
N SER A 253 -4.19 13.13 -11.93
CA SER A 253 -4.93 12.10 -12.68
C SER A 253 -5.49 12.66 -13.99
N ALA A 254 -6.06 13.87 -13.98
CA ALA A 254 -6.57 14.53 -15.18
C ALA A 254 -5.46 14.92 -16.18
N LEU A 255 -4.24 15.13 -15.71
CA LEU A 255 -3.05 15.42 -16.52
C LEU A 255 -2.32 14.15 -17.00
N HIS A 256 -2.86 12.96 -16.72
CA HIS A 256 -2.21 11.67 -17.03
C HIS A 256 -0.78 11.57 -16.49
N ILE A 257 -0.58 12.02 -15.26
CA ILE A 257 0.69 11.88 -14.51
C ILE A 257 0.45 11.11 -13.21
N SER A 258 1.50 10.54 -12.63
CA SER A 258 1.35 9.69 -11.44
C SER A 258 0.91 10.49 -10.21
N GLY A 259 -0.37 10.37 -9.84
CA GLY A 259 -0.93 10.90 -8.59
C GLY A 259 -0.21 10.42 -7.33
N PRO A 260 0.09 9.11 -7.17
CA PRO A 260 0.85 8.61 -6.02
C PRO A 260 2.22 9.26 -5.87
N ILE A 261 3.00 9.36 -6.96
CA ILE A 261 4.33 10.00 -6.93
C ILE A 261 4.21 11.50 -6.63
N PHE A 262 3.23 12.17 -7.25
CA PHE A 262 2.91 13.57 -6.97
C PHE A 262 2.74 13.81 -5.47
N VAL A 263 1.89 13.01 -4.82
CA VAL A 263 1.57 13.16 -3.40
C VAL A 263 2.77 12.89 -2.51
N VAL A 264 3.54 11.83 -2.80
CA VAL A 264 4.76 11.50 -2.03
C VAL A 264 5.75 12.66 -2.08
N VAL A 265 5.98 13.23 -3.26
CA VAL A 265 6.91 14.36 -3.44
C VAL A 265 6.39 15.62 -2.75
N ALA A 266 5.09 15.91 -2.87
CA ALA A 266 4.45 17.02 -2.18
C ALA A 266 4.54 16.86 -0.65
N GLY A 267 4.22 15.69 -0.12
CA GLY A 267 4.29 15.37 1.31
C GLY A 267 5.70 15.49 1.88
N LEU A 268 6.72 14.99 1.17
CA LEU A 268 8.12 15.14 1.57
C LEU A 268 8.55 16.62 1.62
N LEU A 269 8.09 17.43 0.67
CA LEU A 269 8.39 18.87 0.62
C LEU A 269 7.75 19.60 1.81
N ILE A 270 6.46 19.39 2.05
CA ILE A 270 5.71 20.02 3.15
C ILE A 270 6.20 19.54 4.51
N GLY A 271 6.36 18.23 4.70
CA GLY A 271 6.80 17.60 5.96
C GLY A 271 8.22 17.97 6.39
N ASN A 272 9.03 18.53 5.49
CA ASN A 272 10.39 18.93 5.80
C ASN A 272 10.61 20.44 5.66
N ARG A 273 10.60 20.95 4.43
CA ARG A 273 10.84 22.39 4.21
C ARG A 273 9.66 23.23 4.70
N GLY A 274 8.43 22.76 4.48
CA GLY A 274 7.22 23.41 5.01
C GLY A 274 7.25 23.54 6.52
N ARG A 275 7.47 22.42 7.23
CA ARG A 275 7.65 22.46 8.68
C ARG A 275 8.75 23.45 9.06
N LYS A 276 9.97 23.31 8.55
CA LYS A 276 11.14 24.10 9.00
C LYS A 276 11.03 25.62 8.72
N TYR A 277 10.42 26.03 7.61
CA TYR A 277 10.50 27.42 7.14
C TYR A 277 9.16 28.14 6.94
N ALA A 278 8.03 27.43 6.95
CA ALA A 278 6.73 28.01 6.64
C ALA A 278 5.71 27.98 7.78
N MET A 279 5.93 27.16 8.82
CA MET A 279 4.94 26.94 9.88
C MET A 279 5.45 27.40 11.25
N SER A 280 4.54 27.95 12.06
CA SER A 280 4.74 28.16 13.50
C SER A 280 4.72 26.83 14.25
N ASP A 281 5.26 26.78 15.47
CA ASP A 281 5.32 25.54 16.27
C ASP A 281 3.92 24.98 16.55
N LYS A 282 2.95 25.85 16.81
CA LYS A 282 1.55 25.47 17.01
C LYS A 282 0.93 24.84 15.76
N THR A 283 1.16 25.41 14.57
CA THR A 283 0.64 24.81 13.34
C THR A 283 1.29 23.45 13.07
N ARG A 284 2.60 23.31 13.32
CA ARG A 284 3.29 22.01 13.15
C ARG A 284 2.63 20.93 14.00
N GLU A 285 2.40 21.19 15.28
CA GLU A 285 1.75 20.24 16.19
C GLU A 285 0.36 19.84 15.70
N HIS A 286 -0.51 20.82 15.40
CA HIS A 286 -1.87 20.51 14.92
C HIS A 286 -1.93 19.83 13.56
N LEU A 287 -1.00 20.16 12.65
CA LEU A 287 -0.89 19.51 11.35
C LEU A 287 -0.46 18.05 11.51
N ASP A 288 0.49 17.79 12.41
CA ASP A 288 1.02 16.46 12.69
C ASP A 288 -0.06 15.57 13.31
N ASP A 289 -0.70 16.05 14.38
CA ASP A 289 -1.82 15.36 15.04
C ASP A 289 -2.96 15.06 14.05
N PHE A 290 -3.31 16.03 13.20
CA PHE A 290 -4.38 15.87 12.22
C PHE A 290 -4.05 14.78 11.20
N TRP A 291 -2.86 14.80 10.59
CA TRP A 291 -2.49 13.81 9.58
C TRP A 291 -2.19 12.44 10.18
N GLU A 292 -1.67 12.35 11.40
CA GLU A 292 -1.55 11.09 12.14
C GLU A 292 -2.92 10.46 12.39
N LEU A 293 -3.91 11.24 12.87
CA LEU A 293 -5.28 10.75 13.06
C LEU A 293 -5.95 10.33 11.75
N ILE A 294 -5.76 11.09 10.66
CA ILE A 294 -6.28 10.72 9.34
C ILE A 294 -5.65 9.39 8.87
N ASP A 295 -4.33 9.24 9.01
CA ASP A 295 -3.65 7.99 8.66
C ASP A 295 -4.19 6.81 9.47
N GLU A 296 -4.32 6.95 10.80
CA GLU A 296 -4.86 5.91 11.67
C GLU A 296 -6.31 5.51 11.31
N ILE A 297 -7.18 6.50 11.07
CA ILE A 297 -8.58 6.27 10.71
C ILE A 297 -8.68 5.57 9.35
N LEU A 298 -7.95 6.05 8.34
CA LEU A 298 -7.99 5.47 7.00
C LEU A 298 -7.41 4.06 7.00
N ASN A 299 -6.33 3.79 7.74
CA ASN A 299 -5.83 2.43 7.91
C ASN A 299 -6.84 1.54 8.64
N ALA A 300 -7.48 2.03 9.71
CA ALA A 300 -8.51 1.24 10.39
C ALA A 300 -9.62 0.83 9.41
N ILE A 301 -10.15 1.77 8.62
CA ILE A 301 -11.15 1.49 7.58
C ILE A 301 -10.61 0.50 6.54
N LEU A 302 -9.36 0.69 6.08
CA LEU A 302 -8.72 -0.17 5.08
C LEU A 302 -8.65 -1.62 5.55
N PHE A 303 -8.13 -1.87 6.74
CA PHE A 303 -7.99 -3.22 7.28
C PHE A 303 -9.35 -3.85 7.62
N VAL A 304 -10.35 -3.04 8.00
CA VAL A 304 -11.73 -3.54 8.11
C VAL A 304 -12.27 -4.00 6.77
N LEU A 305 -12.16 -3.16 5.74
CA LEU A 305 -12.62 -3.49 4.40
C LEU A 305 -11.94 -4.76 3.87
N ILE A 306 -10.62 -4.88 4.00
CA ILE A 306 -9.88 -6.10 3.62
C ILE A 306 -10.44 -7.33 4.35
N GLY A 307 -10.72 -7.24 5.65
CA GLY A 307 -11.28 -8.39 6.40
C GLY A 307 -12.72 -8.73 6.00
N LEU A 308 -13.50 -7.75 5.55
CA LEU A 308 -14.86 -7.93 5.07
C LEU A 308 -14.92 -8.43 3.62
N GLU A 309 -13.89 -8.16 2.81
CA GLU A 309 -13.79 -8.58 1.40
C GLU A 309 -13.97 -10.10 1.20
N VAL A 310 -13.62 -10.92 2.20
CA VAL A 310 -13.87 -12.38 2.22
C VAL A 310 -15.32 -12.73 1.96
N LEU A 311 -16.26 -11.88 2.34
CA LEU A 311 -17.68 -12.12 2.11
C LEU A 311 -18.04 -12.12 0.63
N VAL A 312 -17.32 -11.38 -0.21
CA VAL A 312 -17.63 -11.20 -1.64
C VAL A 312 -16.73 -12.04 -2.54
N LEU A 313 -15.62 -12.58 -2.00
CA LEU A 313 -14.70 -13.43 -2.76
C LEU A 313 -15.28 -14.83 -3.05
N SER A 314 -15.23 -15.22 -4.32
CA SER A 314 -15.50 -16.58 -4.77
C SER A 314 -14.30 -17.48 -4.51
N PHE A 315 -14.35 -18.26 -3.42
CA PHE A 315 -13.28 -19.19 -3.08
C PHE A 315 -13.36 -20.47 -3.90
N ASP A 316 -12.53 -20.57 -4.93
CA ASP A 316 -12.14 -21.84 -5.51
C ASP A 316 -10.95 -22.44 -4.75
N VAL A 317 -11.03 -23.73 -4.43
CA VAL A 317 -9.97 -24.46 -3.70
C VAL A 317 -8.63 -24.39 -4.44
N THR A 318 -8.66 -24.39 -5.77
CA THR A 318 -7.49 -24.25 -6.66
C THR A 318 -6.82 -22.90 -6.45
N TYR A 319 -7.59 -21.82 -6.34
CA TYR A 319 -7.05 -20.47 -6.11
C TYR A 319 -6.38 -20.37 -4.74
N ILE A 320 -6.96 -21.02 -3.72
CA ILE A 320 -6.37 -21.06 -2.37
C ILE A 320 -5.03 -21.80 -2.40
N TYR A 321 -4.95 -22.98 -3.01
CA TYR A 321 -3.69 -23.73 -3.11
C TYR A 321 -2.63 -22.99 -3.92
N ALA A 322 -3.02 -22.36 -5.04
CA ALA A 322 -2.12 -21.51 -5.81
C ALA A 322 -1.61 -20.34 -4.94
N GLY A 323 -2.48 -19.68 -4.17
CA GLY A 323 -2.12 -18.65 -3.20
C GLY A 323 -1.12 -19.12 -2.16
N LEU A 324 -1.32 -20.32 -1.59
CA LEU A 324 -0.41 -20.92 -0.62
C LEU A 324 0.98 -21.18 -1.21
N VAL A 325 1.07 -21.61 -2.48
CA VAL A 325 2.34 -21.78 -3.19
C VAL A 325 2.99 -20.43 -3.53
N MET A 326 2.19 -19.39 -3.79
CA MET A 326 2.70 -18.04 -4.06
C MET A 326 3.33 -17.38 -2.82
N ILE A 327 2.97 -17.76 -1.60
CA ILE A 327 3.59 -17.22 -0.37
C ILE A 327 5.12 -17.43 -0.34
N PRO A 328 5.66 -18.67 -0.38
CA PRO A 328 7.10 -18.88 -0.36
C PRO A 328 7.80 -18.30 -1.61
N LEU A 329 7.13 -18.26 -2.77
CA LEU A 329 7.67 -17.66 -3.99
C LEU A 329 7.84 -16.15 -3.87
N THR A 330 6.82 -15.43 -3.40
CA THR A 330 6.87 -13.97 -3.19
C THR A 330 7.89 -13.60 -2.11
N LEU A 331 8.02 -14.40 -1.05
CA LEU A 331 9.07 -14.23 -0.05
C LEU A 331 10.47 -14.48 -0.61
N THR A 332 10.64 -15.48 -1.47
CA THR A 332 11.91 -15.78 -2.12
C THR A 332 12.30 -14.68 -3.11
N ALA A 333 11.35 -14.20 -3.91
CA ALA A 333 11.55 -13.08 -4.80
C ALA A 333 11.98 -11.82 -4.02
N ARG A 334 11.32 -11.53 -2.89
CA ARG A 334 11.70 -10.44 -1.99
C ARG A 334 13.07 -10.65 -1.35
N PHE A 335 13.41 -11.88 -0.95
CA PHE A 335 14.73 -12.20 -0.39
C PHE A 335 15.85 -11.93 -1.40
N ILE A 336 15.62 -12.24 -2.67
CA ILE A 336 16.58 -12.02 -3.75
C ILE A 336 16.63 -10.52 -4.11
N SER A 337 15.48 -9.87 -4.30
CA SER A 337 15.39 -8.46 -4.71
C SER A 337 15.93 -7.49 -3.66
N VAL A 338 15.83 -7.82 -2.37
CA VAL A 338 16.46 -7.08 -1.27
C VAL A 338 17.88 -7.57 -1.01
N GLY A 339 18.10 -8.89 -1.02
CA GLY A 339 19.35 -9.52 -0.64
C GLY A 339 20.50 -9.21 -1.58
N ILE A 340 20.27 -9.18 -2.91
CA ILE A 340 21.30 -8.84 -3.89
C ILE A 340 21.80 -7.40 -3.70
N PRO A 341 20.95 -6.35 -3.75
CA PRO A 341 21.40 -4.98 -3.54
C PRO A 341 22.08 -4.75 -2.19
N VAL A 342 21.47 -5.25 -1.11
CA VAL A 342 22.02 -5.06 0.24
C VAL A 342 23.38 -5.76 0.38
N SER A 343 23.57 -6.94 -0.21
CA SER A 343 24.85 -7.66 -0.16
C SER A 343 25.95 -6.97 -0.97
N ILE A 344 25.60 -6.36 -2.11
CA ILE A 344 26.54 -5.53 -2.89
C ILE A 344 26.94 -4.30 -2.07
N MET A 345 25.97 -3.62 -1.45
CA MET A 345 26.22 -2.42 -0.65
C MET A 345 26.97 -2.70 0.66
N LYS A 346 26.83 -3.90 1.25
CA LYS A 346 27.58 -4.34 2.44
C LYS A 346 29.09 -4.28 2.25
N LYS A 347 29.59 -4.33 1.01
CA LYS A 347 31.01 -4.18 0.71
C LYS A 347 31.55 -2.79 1.05
N HIS A 348 30.68 -1.77 1.09
CA HIS A 348 31.06 -0.37 1.27
C HIS A 348 30.38 0.31 2.49
N LYS A 349 29.43 -0.36 3.15
CA LYS A 349 28.72 0.16 4.33
C LYS A 349 28.47 -0.93 5.37
N THR A 350 28.61 -0.57 6.64
CA THR A 350 28.18 -1.40 7.77
C THR A 350 26.67 -1.29 7.94
N PHE A 351 25.99 -2.43 8.04
CA PHE A 351 24.55 -2.51 8.27
C PHE A 351 24.25 -3.26 9.57
N THR A 352 23.06 -3.04 10.12
CA THR A 352 22.53 -3.78 11.26
C THR A 352 22.60 -5.29 11.01
N PRO A 353 22.98 -6.11 12.02
CA PRO A 353 22.88 -7.55 11.92
C PRO A 353 21.49 -7.98 11.45
N LYS A 354 21.41 -9.06 10.67
CA LYS A 354 20.15 -9.60 10.13
C LYS A 354 19.33 -8.65 9.23
N ILE A 355 19.86 -7.50 8.80
CA ILE A 355 19.11 -6.51 7.98
C ILE A 355 18.37 -7.10 6.77
N ILE A 356 18.97 -8.06 6.04
CA ILE A 356 18.31 -8.69 4.89
C ILE A 356 17.07 -9.45 5.35
N ARG A 357 17.18 -10.23 6.43
CA ARG A 357 16.06 -10.98 6.98
C ARG A 357 14.96 -10.04 7.50
N ILE A 358 15.35 -8.95 8.17
CA ILE A 358 14.40 -7.97 8.69
C ILE A 358 13.67 -7.24 7.56
N LEU A 359 14.38 -6.79 6.52
CA LEU A 359 13.77 -6.11 5.37
C LEU A 359 12.94 -7.05 4.47
N THR A 360 13.31 -8.32 4.37
CA THR A 360 12.52 -9.32 3.65
C THR A 360 11.26 -9.71 4.43
N TRP A 361 11.40 -10.02 5.72
CA TRP A 361 10.29 -10.48 6.55
C TRP A 361 9.36 -9.33 6.98
N GLY A 362 9.92 -8.14 7.18
CA GLY A 362 9.20 -6.91 7.45
C GLY A 362 8.70 -6.20 6.19
N GLY A 363 8.82 -6.80 5.00
CA GLY A 363 8.12 -6.31 3.82
C GLY A 363 6.69 -6.82 3.80
N LEU A 364 5.81 -6.28 4.64
CA LEU A 364 4.40 -6.73 4.69
C LEU A 364 3.67 -6.30 3.43
N ARG A 365 2.73 -7.09 2.92
CA ARG A 365 1.87 -6.72 1.78
C ARG A 365 0.58 -6.12 2.35
N GLY A 366 0.11 -5.02 1.78
CA GLY A 366 -1.00 -4.23 2.32
C GLY A 366 -2.24 -4.21 1.43
N GLY A 367 -3.16 -3.32 1.78
CA GLY A 367 -4.43 -3.14 1.07
C GLY A 367 -4.30 -2.65 -0.38
N ILE A 368 -3.20 -1.95 -0.71
CA ILE A 368 -2.93 -1.46 -2.06
C ILE A 368 -2.88 -2.62 -3.07
N SER A 369 -2.31 -3.77 -2.69
CA SER A 369 -2.27 -4.95 -3.55
C SER A 369 -3.66 -5.45 -3.94
N ILE A 370 -4.60 -5.47 -2.98
CA ILE A 370 -6.00 -5.87 -3.23
C ILE A 370 -6.71 -4.82 -4.09
N ALA A 371 -6.47 -3.53 -3.82
CA ALA A 371 -7.01 -2.43 -4.62
C ALA A 371 -6.63 -2.58 -6.10
N LEU A 372 -5.35 -2.81 -6.36
CA LEU A 372 -4.83 -2.95 -7.72
C LEU A 372 -5.39 -4.21 -8.38
N ALA A 373 -5.48 -5.33 -7.67
CA ALA A 373 -6.13 -6.53 -8.20
C ALA A 373 -7.61 -6.28 -8.60
N LEU A 374 -8.33 -5.42 -7.87
CA LEU A 374 -9.72 -5.07 -8.21
C LEU A 374 -9.84 -4.19 -9.46
N THR A 375 -8.79 -3.46 -9.86
CA THR A 375 -8.78 -2.69 -11.13
C THR A 375 -8.69 -3.57 -12.38
N LEU A 376 -8.29 -4.84 -12.23
CA LEU A 376 -8.17 -5.74 -13.36
C LEU A 376 -9.54 -5.92 -14.05
N PRO A 377 -9.57 -6.10 -15.39
CA PRO A 377 -10.81 -6.36 -16.11
C PRO A 377 -11.57 -7.55 -15.55
N VAL A 378 -12.89 -7.44 -15.47
CA VAL A 378 -13.75 -8.53 -14.98
C VAL A 378 -13.57 -9.78 -15.84
N GLY A 379 -13.31 -10.92 -15.19
CA GLY A 379 -13.09 -12.20 -15.82
C GLY A 379 -12.39 -13.19 -14.88
N GLU A 380 -12.22 -14.44 -15.32
CA GLU A 380 -11.65 -15.53 -14.51
C GLU A 380 -10.24 -15.19 -13.98
N SER A 381 -9.42 -14.53 -14.79
CA SER A 381 -8.08 -14.10 -14.36
C SER A 381 -8.15 -13.11 -13.19
N ARG A 382 -9.11 -12.19 -13.17
CA ARG A 382 -9.30 -11.26 -12.04
C ARG A 382 -9.72 -12.00 -10.79
N GLU A 383 -10.68 -12.91 -10.87
CA GLU A 383 -11.16 -13.67 -9.72
C GLU A 383 -10.04 -14.52 -9.09
N ALA A 384 -9.29 -15.25 -9.93
CA ALA A 384 -8.16 -16.04 -9.47
C ALA A 384 -7.08 -15.16 -8.81
N LEU A 385 -6.69 -14.06 -9.47
CA LEU A 385 -5.66 -13.15 -8.94
C LEU A 385 -6.12 -12.44 -7.67
N LEU A 386 -7.39 -12.11 -7.51
CA LEU A 386 -7.94 -11.52 -6.29
C LEU A 386 -7.80 -12.48 -5.10
N VAL A 387 -8.26 -13.73 -5.25
CA VAL A 387 -8.16 -14.73 -4.17
C VAL A 387 -6.70 -15.05 -3.83
N ILE A 388 -5.84 -15.18 -4.82
CA ILE A 388 -4.40 -15.42 -4.63
C ILE A 388 -3.74 -14.24 -3.91
N THR A 389 -4.05 -13.00 -4.32
CA THR A 389 -3.57 -11.77 -3.67
C THR A 389 -4.04 -11.74 -2.23
N TYR A 390 -5.30 -12.07 -1.99
CA TYR A 390 -5.89 -12.11 -0.66
C TYR A 390 -5.14 -13.07 0.28
N VAL A 391 -4.91 -14.31 -0.17
CA VAL A 391 -4.16 -15.32 0.60
C VAL A 391 -2.76 -14.83 0.96
N VAL A 392 -2.03 -14.22 0.02
CA VAL A 392 -0.68 -13.67 0.26
C VAL A 392 -0.73 -12.50 1.24
N VAL A 393 -1.67 -11.57 1.09
CA VAL A 393 -1.82 -10.39 1.97
C VAL A 393 -2.20 -10.80 3.39
N ILE A 394 -3.16 -11.71 3.57
CA ILE A 394 -3.55 -12.21 4.90
C ILE A 394 -2.40 -12.94 5.58
N PHE A 395 -1.70 -13.82 4.86
CA PHE A 395 -0.50 -14.46 5.40
C PHE A 395 0.53 -13.41 5.82
N SER A 396 0.78 -12.42 4.97
CA SER A 396 1.74 -11.37 5.25
C SER A 396 1.37 -10.62 6.53
N ILE A 397 0.16 -10.06 6.63
CA ILE A 397 -0.22 -9.22 7.77
C ILE A 397 -0.26 -10.03 9.07
N ILE A 398 -0.87 -11.21 9.06
CA ILE A 398 -1.04 -12.01 10.29
C ILE A 398 0.25 -12.72 10.66
N VAL A 399 0.83 -13.51 9.74
CA VAL A 399 1.98 -14.35 10.07
C VAL A 399 3.25 -13.51 10.11
N GLN A 400 3.58 -12.77 9.05
CA GLN A 400 4.82 -11.99 9.06
C GLN A 400 4.73 -10.84 10.07
N GLY A 401 3.58 -10.16 10.17
CA GLY A 401 3.37 -9.08 11.14
C GLY A 401 3.52 -9.52 12.58
N LEU A 402 2.90 -10.63 13.01
CA LEU A 402 3.03 -11.09 14.40
C LEU A 402 4.41 -11.72 14.72
N THR A 403 5.18 -12.12 13.71
CA THR A 403 6.48 -12.80 13.90
C THR A 403 7.69 -11.89 13.70
N ILE A 404 7.55 -10.71 13.08
CA ILE A 404 8.67 -9.78 12.85
C ILE A 404 9.34 -9.33 14.14
N GLY A 405 8.57 -9.19 15.24
CA GLY A 405 9.14 -8.77 16.53
C GLY A 405 10.20 -9.73 17.07
N LYS A 406 10.04 -11.03 16.82
CA LYS A 406 11.01 -12.07 17.20
C LYS A 406 12.33 -11.98 16.42
N LEU A 407 12.31 -11.40 15.22
CA LEU A 407 13.50 -11.21 14.38
C LEU A 407 14.32 -9.98 14.76
N VAL A 408 13.66 -8.98 15.33
CA VAL A 408 14.24 -7.68 15.69
C VAL A 408 14.87 -7.74 17.08
N ASN A 409 14.28 -8.50 18.01
CA ASN A 409 14.89 -8.73 19.31
C ASN A 409 16.20 -9.52 19.17
N PRO A 410 17.34 -8.96 19.60
CA PRO A 410 18.48 -9.77 19.95
C PRO A 410 18.16 -10.40 21.32
N GLU A 411 18.08 -11.73 21.38
CA GLU A 411 18.35 -12.39 22.67
C GLU A 411 19.73 -11.99 23.19
#